data_AF-A0A8D7F1F0-F1
#
_entry.id   AF-A0A8D7F1F0-F1
#
_cell.length_a   1.000
_cell.length_b   1.000
_cell.length_c   1.000
_cell.angle_alpha   90.00
_cell.angle_beta   90.00
_cell.angle_gamma   90.00
#
_symmetry.space_group_name_H-M   'P 1'
#
loop_
_entity.id
_entity.type
_entity.pdbx_description
1 polymer ?
#
loop_
_entity_poly.entity_id
_entity_poly.type
_entity_poly.pdbx_seq_one_letter_code
_entity_poly.pdbx_strand_id
1 'polypeptide(L)' 'MEEAAPKLVAWGKRCMERESVAKTLSDPHKVYEFVDRLRKRSGVE' A
#
# COMPACT_ATOMS: atom_id res chain seq x y z
N MET A 1 -9.00 -2.25 7.20
CA MET A 1 -7.80 -2.18 8.06
C MET A 1 -7.92 -1.09 9.12
N GLU A 2 -8.58 0.03 8.83
CA GLU A 2 -8.77 1.12 9.81
C GLU A 2 -9.45 0.65 11.11
N GLU A 3 -10.47 -0.22 11.03
CA GLU A 3 -11.10 -0.80 12.22
C GLU A 3 -10.37 -2.02 12.77
N ALA A 4 -9.80 -2.86 11.90
CA ALA A 4 -9.12 -4.09 12.32
C ALA A 4 -7.75 -3.83 13.00
N ALA A 5 -7.07 -2.74 12.65
CA ALA A 5 -5.74 -2.39 13.17
C ALA A 5 -5.51 -0.86 13.16
N PRO A 6 -6.28 -0.07 13.93
CA PRO A 6 -6.27 1.40 13.87
C PRO A 6 -4.90 2.00 14.17
N LYS A 7 -4.14 1.42 15.11
CA LYS A 7 -2.79 1.89 15.48
C LYS A 7 -1.79 1.76 14.33
N LEU A 8 -1.88 0.68 13.54
CA LEU A 8 -1.00 0.44 12.40
C LEU A 8 -1.30 1.42 11.27
N VAL A 9 -2.60 1.63 10.97
CA VAL A 9 -3.02 2.63 9.98
C VAL A 9 -2.55 4.03 10.38
N ALA A 10 -2.75 4.42 11.64
CA ALA A 10 -2.30 5.71 12.13
C ALA A 10 -0.77 5.88 12.03
N TRP A 11 0.00 4.83 12.30
CA TRP A 11 1.45 4.84 12.11
C TRP A 11 1.83 4.98 10.64
N GLY A 12 1.19 4.24 9.73
CA GLY A 12 1.41 4.35 8.28
C GLY A 12 1.13 5.76 7.75
N LYS A 13 0.05 6.40 8.22
CA LYS A 13 -0.27 7.80 7.88
C LYS A 13 0.85 8.75 8.34
N ARG A 14 1.36 8.60 9.57
CA ARG A 14 2.51 9.40 10.06
C ARG A 14 3.79 9.15 9.26
N CYS A 15 4.02 7.93 8.79
CA CYS A 15 5.17 7.64 7.93
C CYS A 15 5.13 8.42 6.62
N MET A 16 3.94 8.62 6.04
CA MET A 16 3.76 9.36 4.79
C MET A 16 4.04 10.87 4.91
N GLU A 17 4.06 11.43 6.12
CA GLU A 17 4.46 12.84 6.34
C GLU A 17 5.98 13.04 6.17
N ARG A 18 6.78 11.97 6.23
CA ARG A 18 8.22 12.05 6.00
C ARG A 18 8.50 12.08 4.51
N GLU A 19 9.15 13.15 4.06
CA GLU A 19 9.47 13.34 2.64
C GLU A 19 10.23 12.14 2.03
N SER A 20 11.18 11.58 2.77
CA SER A 20 11.95 10.40 2.35
C SER A 20 11.07 9.18 2.09
N VAL A 21 9.98 9.02 2.82
CA VAL A 21 9.06 7.90 2.66
C VAL A 21 8.08 8.18 1.52
N ALA A 22 7.51 9.38 1.51
CA ALA A 22 6.56 9.82 0.49
C ALA A 22 7.14 9.78 -0.94
N LYS A 23 8.42 10.15 -1.11
CA LYS A 23 9.11 10.13 -2.41
C LYS A 23 9.49 8.72 -2.88
N THR A 24 9.67 7.77 -1.95
CA THR A 24 10.14 6.42 -2.27
C THR A 24 8.99 5.44 -2.51
N LEU A 25 7.87 5.58 -1.79
CA LEU A 25 6.74 4.68 -1.93
C LEU A 25 5.85 5.06 -3.12
N SER A 26 5.46 4.05 -3.90
CA SER A 26 4.49 4.19 -4.99
C SER A 26 3.08 4.41 -4.45
N ASP A 27 2.24 5.06 -5.25
CA ASP A 27 0.82 5.20 -4.99
C ASP A 27 0.14 3.83 -4.76
N PRO A 28 -0.71 3.70 -3.71
CA PRO A 28 -1.32 2.42 -3.35
C PRO A 28 -2.25 1.85 -4.43
N HIS A 29 -2.89 2.69 -5.24
CA HIS A 29 -3.74 2.20 -6.34
C HIS A 29 -2.89 1.55 -7.43
N LYS A 30 -1.77 2.17 -7.81
CA LYS A 30 -0.81 1.58 -8.77
C LYS A 30 -0.25 0.25 -8.29
N VAL A 31 0.04 0.12 -6.99
CA VAL A 31 0.49 -1.14 -6.38
C VAL A 31 -0.61 -2.20 -6.49
N TYR A 32 -1.86 -1.84 -6.18
CA TYR A 32 -2.99 -2.76 -6.30
C TYR A 32 -3.17 -3.27 -7.74
N GLU A 33 -3.16 -2.38 -8.74
CA GLU A 33 -3.23 -2.77 -10.15
C GLU A 33 -2.07 -3.67 -10.58
N PHE A 34 -0.86 -3.41 -10.06
CA PHE A 34 0.29 -4.25 -10.34
C PHE A 34 0.12 -5.65 -9.75
N VAL A 35 -0.34 -5.75 -8.50
CA VAL A 35 -0.61 -7.04 -7.84
C VAL A 35 -1.73 -7.80 -8.56
N ASP A 36 -2.78 -7.12 -8.99
CA ASP A 36 -3.84 -7.71 -9.80
C ASP A 36 -3.28 -8.35 -11.08
N ARG A 37 -2.47 -7.60 -11.85
CA ARG A 37 -1.77 -8.14 -13.03
C ARG A 37 -0.87 -9.34 -12.71
N LEU A 38 -0.18 -9.32 -11.57
CA LEU A 38 0.63 -10.44 -11.13
C LEU A 38 -0.22 -11.67 -10.81
N ARG A 39 -1.35 -11.50 -10.11
CA ARG A 39 -2.28 -12.61 -9.84
C ARG A 39 -2.80 -13.23 -11.13
N LYS A 40 -3.15 -12.40 -12.13
CA LYS A 40 -3.54 -12.85 -13.47
C LYS A 40 -2.46 -13.71 -14.12
N ARG A 41 -1.23 -13.20 -14.13
CA ARG A 41 -0.08 -13.91 -14.70
C ARG A 41 0.23 -15.22 -13.96
N SER A 42 0.04 -15.25 -12.65
CA SER A 42 0.33 -16.42 -11.81
C SER A 42 -0.82 -17.44 -11.77
N GLY A 43 -1.97 -17.16 -12.39
CA GLY A 43 -3.15 -18.04 -12.35
C GLY A 43 -3.80 -18.15 -10.97
N VAL A 44 -3.64 -17.11 -10.13
CA VAL A 44 -4.21 -17.01 -8.76
C VAL A 44 -5.43 -16.07 -8.75
N GLU A 45 -6.05 -15.90 -9.91
CA GLU A 45 -7.33 -15.19 -10.03
C GLU A 45 -8.51 -16.07 -9.66
#